data_AF-A0A8T7DB82-F1
#
_entry.id   AF-A0A8T7DB82-F1
#
_cell.length_a   1.000
_cell.length_b   1.000
_cell.length_c   1.000
_cell.angle_alpha   90.00
_cell.angle_beta   90.00
_cell.angle_gamma   90.00
#
_symmetry.space_group_name_H-M   'P 1'
#
loop_
_entity.id
_entity.type
_entity.pdbx_description
1 polymer ?
#
loop_
_entity_poly.entity_id
_entity_poly.type
_entity_poly.pdbx_seq_one_letter_code
_entity_poly.pdbx_strand_id
1 'polypeptide(L)'
;MRFILLFLVILALLAGCSTPPRQGDPAPIISREGYTSPSTETRQEGQVKITPLQQNSAIQARPVPNRAVQLLHERAQSQMNAGDLAAADKSLERALSIQPKNARSWNLLAHLRAEQSSYAMAADIAAKSNTMLTADDT
;
A
#
# COMPACT_ATOMS: atom_id res chain seq x y z
N MET A 1 29.45 -5.88 -36.80
CA MET A 1 28.17 -5.53 -37.46
C MET A 1 26.94 -6.19 -36.85
N ARG A 2 26.88 -7.52 -36.65
CA ARG A 2 25.71 -8.20 -36.03
C ARG A 2 25.35 -7.71 -34.61
N PHE A 3 26.33 -7.44 -33.76
CA PHE A 3 26.10 -6.89 -32.42
C PHE A 3 25.54 -5.45 -32.43
N ILE A 4 25.99 -4.61 -33.37
CA ILE A 4 25.47 -3.24 -33.54
C ILE A 4 24.01 -3.29 -33.99
N LEU A 5 23.68 -4.23 -34.88
CA LEU A 5 22.33 -4.40 -35.39
C LEU A 5 21.37 -4.93 -34.31
N LEU A 6 21.82 -5.84 -33.46
CA LEU A 6 21.08 -6.29 -32.27
C LEU A 6 20.87 -5.15 -31.26
N PHE A 7 21.89 -4.35 -31.00
CA PHE A 7 21.80 -3.23 -30.07
C PHE A 7 20.81 -2.15 -30.55
N LEU A 8 20.79 -1.86 -31.86
CA LEU A 8 19.83 -0.94 -32.47
C LEU A 8 18.39 -1.44 -32.40
N VAL A 9 18.16 -2.74 -32.62
CA VAL A 9 16.82 -3.34 -32.49
C VAL A 9 16.32 -3.28 -31.05
N ILE A 10 17.19 -3.52 -30.08
CA ILE A 10 16.85 -3.39 -28.66
C ILE A 10 16.50 -1.93 -28.32
N LEU A 11 17.29 -0.95 -28.76
CA LEU A 11 16.97 0.46 -28.55
C LEU A 11 15.61 0.85 -29.16
N ALA A 12 15.27 0.33 -30.34
CA ALA A 12 14.00 0.60 -31.00
C ALA A 12 12.80 0.01 -30.23
N LEU A 13 12.97 -1.15 -29.60
CA LEU A 13 11.93 -1.80 -28.78
C LEU A 13 11.67 -1.04 -27.46
N LEU A 14 12.67 -0.36 -26.90
CA LEU A 14 12.52 0.38 -25.63
C LEU A 14 11.86 1.77 -25.78
N ALA A 15 11.74 2.31 -26.99
CA ALA A 15 11.18 3.64 -27.22
C ALA A 15 9.63 3.71 -27.07
N GLY A 16 8.96 2.59 -26.78
CA GLY A 16 7.49 2.51 -26.74
C GLY A 16 6.80 2.99 -25.45
N CYS A 17 7.52 3.29 -24.38
CA CYS A 17 6.93 3.67 -23.07
C CYS A 17 6.97 5.18 -22.82
N SER A 18 6.29 5.98 -23.66
CA SER A 18 6.01 7.39 -23.37
C SER A 18 4.50 7.60 -23.29
N THR A 19 3.96 7.67 -22.08
CA THR A 19 2.55 8.03 -21.85
C THR A 19 2.37 9.51 -22.20
N PRO A 20 1.56 9.86 -23.22
CA PRO A 20 1.40 11.26 -23.61
C PRO A 20 0.69 12.04 -22.49
N PRO A 21 1.08 13.30 -22.23
CA PRO A 21 0.37 14.16 -21.28
C PRO A 21 -1.07 14.38 -21.75
N ARG A 22 -2.01 14.39 -20.80
CA ARG A 22 -3.44 14.58 -21.07
C ARG A 22 -3.65 15.99 -21.63
N GLN A 23 -3.86 16.09 -22.93
CA GLN A 23 -4.12 17.36 -23.62
C GLN A 23 -5.62 17.49 -23.86
N GLY A 24 -6.28 18.21 -22.96
CA GLY A 24 -7.72 18.45 -23.04
C GLY A 24 -8.16 19.39 -21.93
N ASP A 25 -9.21 20.15 -22.19
CA ASP A 25 -9.76 21.09 -21.23
C ASP A 25 -10.26 20.37 -19.97
N PRO A 26 -10.14 20.99 -18.78
CA PRO A 26 -10.72 20.43 -17.56
C PRO A 26 -12.22 20.20 -17.77
N ALA A 27 -12.73 19.10 -17.21
CA ALA A 27 -14.15 18.78 -17.33
C ALA A 27 -15.00 19.97 -16.84
N PRO A 28 -16.07 20.33 -17.58
CA PRO A 28 -16.91 21.46 -17.20
C PRO A 28 -17.56 21.20 -15.84
N ILE A 29 -17.46 22.19 -14.96
CA ILE A 29 -18.12 22.17 -13.65
C ILE A 29 -19.61 22.40 -13.92
N ILE A 30 -20.41 21.34 -13.82
CA ILE A 30 -21.87 21.43 -13.91
C ILE A 30 -22.35 21.99 -12.57
N SER A 31 -22.61 23.29 -12.52
CA SER A 31 -23.38 23.91 -11.44
C SER A 31 -24.74 23.24 -11.41
N ARG A 32 -25.07 22.58 -10.30
CA ARG A 32 -26.38 21.95 -10.12
C ARG A 32 -27.44 23.04 -9.91
N GLU A 33 -27.90 23.61 -11.00
CA GLU A 33 -29.08 24.48 -11.02
C GLU A 33 -30.29 23.62 -10.67
N GLY A 34 -30.83 23.80 -9.48
CA GLY A 34 -31.98 23.03 -8.99
C GLY A 34 -31.89 22.55 -7.54
N TYR A 35 -30.80 22.81 -6.81
CA TYR A 35 -30.89 22.78 -5.35
C TYR A 35 -31.42 24.11 -4.86
N THR A 36 -32.74 24.20 -4.70
CA THR A 36 -33.33 25.13 -3.73
C THR A 36 -32.82 24.73 -2.36
N SER A 37 -31.74 25.37 -1.94
CA SER A 37 -31.31 25.39 -0.56
C SER A 37 -32.49 25.90 0.27
N PRO A 38 -32.94 25.20 1.32
CA PRO A 38 -33.89 25.78 2.26
C PRO A 38 -33.22 27.01 2.87
N SER A 39 -33.77 28.18 2.55
CA SER A 39 -33.27 29.46 3.00
C SER A 39 -33.38 29.59 4.52
N THR A 40 -32.26 29.97 5.12
CA THR A 40 -32.16 30.99 6.18
C THR A 40 -33.06 30.78 7.40
N GLU A 41 -32.63 29.93 8.32
CA GLU A 41 -32.85 30.17 9.75
C GLU A 41 -31.65 30.89 10.34
N THR A 42 -31.97 31.94 11.10
CA THR A 42 -31.08 32.87 11.79
C THR A 42 -29.88 32.20 12.43
N ARG A 43 -28.69 32.62 11.96
CA ARG A 43 -27.40 32.52 12.62
C ARG A 43 -27.53 32.78 14.13
N GLN A 44 -27.36 31.73 14.94
CA GLN A 44 -26.74 31.88 16.26
C GLN A 44 -25.25 31.61 16.08
N GLU A 45 -24.44 32.66 16.26
CA GLU A 45 -22.99 32.56 16.44
C GLU A 45 -22.69 31.86 17.77
N GLY A 46 -22.94 30.56 17.83
CA GLY A 46 -22.20 29.68 18.71
C GLY A 46 -20.88 29.40 18.03
N GLN A 47 -19.78 29.95 18.55
CA GLN A 47 -18.43 29.76 18.05
C GLN A 47 -18.11 28.26 17.96
N VAL A 48 -18.36 27.63 16.80
CA VAL A 48 -17.96 26.24 16.57
C VAL A 48 -16.45 26.25 16.41
N LYS A 49 -15.76 26.16 17.54
CA LYS A 49 -14.33 25.89 17.58
C LYS A 49 -14.14 24.50 16.99
N ILE A 50 -13.80 24.45 15.71
CA ILE A 50 -13.38 23.22 15.04
C ILE A 50 -12.06 22.82 15.72
N THR A 51 -12.15 21.99 16.74
CA THR A 51 -10.99 21.35 17.32
C THR A 51 -10.63 20.24 16.35
N PRO A 52 -9.45 20.27 15.70
CA PRO A 52 -9.03 19.14 14.89
C PRO A 52 -9.09 17.90 15.77
N LEU A 53 -9.71 16.83 15.25
CA LEU A 53 -9.70 15.53 15.91
C LEU A 53 -8.24 15.18 16.17
N GLN A 54 -7.82 15.25 17.43
CA GLN A 54 -6.51 14.79 17.83
C GLN A 54 -6.55 13.28 17.69
N GLN A 55 -5.95 12.81 16.59
CA GLN A 55 -5.83 11.40 16.30
C GLN A 55 -5.04 10.79 17.46
N ASN A 56 -5.75 10.16 18.39
CA ASN A 56 -5.16 9.57 19.57
C ASN A 56 -4.38 8.33 19.12
N SER A 57 -3.11 8.54 18.77
CA SER A 57 -2.14 7.53 18.34
C SER A 57 -1.81 6.50 19.43
N ALA A 58 -2.38 6.65 20.63
CA ALA A 58 -2.02 5.91 21.82
C ALA A 58 -3.03 4.83 22.24
N ILE A 59 -4.02 4.49 21.40
CA ILE A 59 -4.65 3.17 21.55
C ILE A 59 -3.70 2.18 20.89
N GLN A 60 -2.72 1.68 21.65
CA GLN A 60 -2.08 0.42 21.33
C GLN A 60 -3.17 -0.64 21.39
N ALA A 61 -3.93 -0.76 20.29
CA ALA A 61 -4.96 -1.75 20.14
C ALA A 61 -4.23 -3.08 20.19
N ARG A 62 -4.40 -3.79 21.31
CA ARG A 62 -4.01 -5.20 21.43
C ARG A 62 -4.36 -5.88 20.11
N PRO A 63 -3.40 -6.54 19.41
CA PRO A 63 -3.61 -6.95 18.03
C PRO A 63 -4.84 -7.84 17.94
N VAL A 64 -5.95 -7.26 17.50
CA VAL A 64 -7.17 -8.01 17.27
C VAL A 64 -6.89 -8.89 16.06
N PRO A 65 -7.16 -10.21 16.14
CA PRO A 65 -7.01 -11.10 15.01
C PRO A 65 -7.79 -10.54 13.82
N ASN A 66 -7.07 -10.14 12.77
CA ASN A 66 -7.68 -9.57 11.58
C ASN A 66 -7.78 -10.65 10.49
N ARG A 67 -9.02 -11.10 10.25
CA ARG A 67 -9.31 -12.14 9.25
C ARG A 67 -8.82 -11.77 7.85
N ALA A 68 -8.90 -10.50 7.46
CA ALA A 68 -8.42 -10.06 6.15
C ALA A 68 -6.89 -10.22 6.04
N VAL A 69 -6.15 -9.91 7.10
CA VAL A 69 -4.70 -10.10 7.16
C VAL A 69 -4.34 -11.59 7.08
N GLN A 70 -5.07 -12.45 7.78
CA GLN A 70 -4.86 -13.91 7.71
C GLN A 70 -5.08 -14.46 6.30
N LEU A 71 -6.16 -14.06 5.63
CA LEU A 71 -6.42 -14.45 4.23
C LEU A 71 -5.33 -13.97 3.27
N LEU A 72 -4.77 -12.77 3.50
CA LEU A 72 -3.65 -12.27 2.73
C LEU A 72 -2.37 -13.07 2.97
N HIS A 73 -2.13 -13.55 4.19
CA HIS A 73 -1.02 -14.46 4.50
C HIS A 73 -1.16 -15.80 3.78
N GLU A 74 -2.34 -16.41 3.84
CA GLU A 74 -2.65 -17.66 3.14
C GLU A 74 -2.45 -17.51 1.63
N ARG A 75 -2.97 -16.41 1.06
CA ARG A 75 -2.80 -16.09 -0.36
C ARG A 75 -1.33 -15.90 -0.73
N ALA A 76 -0.57 -15.13 0.05
CA ALA A 76 0.85 -14.91 -0.19
C ALA A 76 1.63 -16.22 -0.18
N GLN A 77 1.38 -17.11 0.79
CA GLN A 77 2.02 -18.41 0.86
C GLN A 77 1.66 -19.29 -0.36
N SER A 78 0.40 -19.30 -0.77
CA SER A 78 -0.02 -20.02 -1.98
C SER A 78 0.68 -19.48 -3.24
N GLN A 79 0.88 -18.17 -3.32
CA GLN A 79 1.55 -17.52 -4.45
C GLN A 79 3.05 -17.85 -4.46
N MET A 80 3.72 -17.83 -3.30
CA MET A 80 5.11 -18.27 -3.14
C MET A 80 5.29 -19.72 -3.57
N ASN A 81 4.42 -20.62 -3.10
CA ASN A 81 4.43 -22.03 -3.48
C ASN A 81 4.21 -22.25 -4.99
N ALA A 82 3.48 -21.34 -5.64
CA ALA A 82 3.27 -21.34 -7.09
C ALA A 82 4.41 -20.66 -7.87
N GLY A 83 5.41 -20.08 -7.20
CA GLY A 83 6.50 -19.33 -7.80
C GLY A 83 6.14 -17.89 -8.21
N ASP A 84 4.92 -17.44 -7.93
CA ASP A 84 4.48 -16.06 -8.22
C ASP A 84 4.88 -15.11 -7.08
N LEU A 85 6.18 -14.89 -6.97
CA LEU A 85 6.77 -14.05 -5.91
C LEU A 85 6.30 -12.59 -6.01
N ALA A 86 5.97 -12.11 -7.21
CA ALA A 86 5.48 -10.75 -7.42
C ALA A 86 4.05 -10.57 -6.88
N ALA A 87 3.18 -11.56 -7.08
CA ALA A 87 1.83 -11.49 -6.53
C ALA A 87 1.82 -11.69 -5.00
N ALA A 88 2.74 -12.51 -4.47
CA ALA A 88 2.95 -12.66 -3.04
C ALA A 88 3.38 -11.34 -2.37
N ASP A 89 4.30 -10.60 -3.00
CA ASP A 89 4.77 -9.30 -2.51
C ASP A 89 3.59 -8.32 -2.37
N LYS A 90 2.73 -8.20 -3.40
CA LYS A 90 1.51 -7.37 -3.37
C LYS A 90 0.53 -7.77 -2.26
N SER A 91 0.35 -9.08 -2.03
CA SER A 91 -0.52 -9.57 -0.95
C SER A 91 0.03 -9.16 0.42
N LEU A 92 1.35 -9.23 0.62
CA LEU A 92 2.00 -8.84 1.87
C LEU A 92 2.04 -7.32 2.07
N GLU A 93 2.25 -6.52 1.03
CA GLU A 93 2.12 -5.06 1.10
C GLU A 93 0.71 -4.65 1.54
N ARG A 94 -0.32 -5.33 1.00
CA ARG A 94 -1.70 -5.09 1.43
C ARG A 94 -1.89 -5.45 2.89
N ALA A 95 -1.34 -6.57 3.36
CA ALA A 95 -1.41 -6.96 4.77
C ALA A 95 -0.76 -5.89 5.67
N LEU A 96 0.43 -5.40 5.30
CA LEU A 96 1.15 -4.35 6.01
C LEU A 96 0.43 -3.00 5.98
N SER A 97 -0.31 -2.68 4.92
CA SER A 97 -1.15 -1.48 4.87
C SER A 97 -2.34 -1.53 5.85
N ILE A 98 -2.80 -2.74 6.20
CA ILE A 98 -3.91 -2.95 7.16
C ILE A 98 -3.37 -3.02 8.59
N GLN A 99 -2.26 -3.74 8.79
CA GLN A 99 -1.58 -3.85 10.09
C GLN A 99 -0.07 -3.65 9.93
N PRO A 100 0.42 -2.40 10.05
CA PRO A 100 1.83 -2.08 9.85
C PRO A 100 2.80 -2.74 10.84
N LYS A 101 2.33 -3.05 12.06
CA LYS A 101 3.10 -3.66 13.15
C LYS A 101 2.79 -5.15 13.35
N ASN A 102 2.44 -5.87 12.29
CA ASN A 102 2.17 -7.31 12.38
C ASN A 102 3.45 -8.12 12.12
N ALA A 103 4.01 -8.73 13.18
CA ALA A 103 5.26 -9.49 13.09
C ALA A 103 5.23 -10.58 12.02
N ARG A 104 4.13 -11.36 11.96
CA ARG A 104 3.97 -12.43 10.96
C ARG A 104 4.03 -11.94 9.52
N SER A 105 3.47 -10.76 9.23
CA SER A 105 3.53 -10.15 7.88
C SER A 105 4.97 -9.82 7.48
N TRP A 106 5.75 -9.27 8.41
CA TRP A 106 7.17 -8.99 8.19
C TRP A 106 8.00 -10.28 8.04
N ASN A 107 7.73 -11.30 8.86
CA ASN A 107 8.39 -12.59 8.71
C ASN A 107 8.14 -13.23 7.33
N LEU A 108 6.88 -13.25 6.87
CA LEU A 108 6.56 -13.76 5.52
C LEU A 108 7.26 -12.95 4.42
N LEU A 109 7.38 -11.63 4.58
CA LEU A 109 8.13 -10.80 3.64
C LEU A 109 9.63 -11.14 3.63
N ALA A 110 10.21 -11.45 4.79
CA ALA A 110 11.59 -11.94 4.86
C ALA A 110 11.76 -13.27 4.12
N HIS A 111 10.83 -14.22 4.32
CA HIS A 111 10.83 -15.49 3.59
C HIS A 111 10.75 -15.28 2.07
N LEU A 112 9.86 -14.41 1.61
CA LEU A 112 9.74 -14.04 0.20
C LEU A 112 11.04 -13.44 -0.36
N ARG A 113 11.72 -12.55 0.39
CA ARG A 113 13.01 -11.99 -0.02
C ARG A 113 14.10 -13.06 -0.08
N ALA A 114 14.07 -14.05 0.81
CA ALA A 114 14.99 -15.18 0.75
C ALA A 114 14.74 -16.06 -0.49
N GLU A 115 13.48 -16.30 -0.88
CA GLU A 115 13.13 -16.98 -2.14
C GLU A 115 13.62 -16.20 -3.38
N GLN A 116 13.64 -14.87 -3.31
CA GLN A 116 14.22 -13.99 -4.33
C GLN A 116 15.76 -13.92 -4.28
N SER A 117 16.43 -14.78 -3.50
CA SER A 117 17.89 -14.76 -3.28
C SER A 117 18.44 -13.44 -2.69
N SER A 118 17.57 -12.61 -2.12
CA SER A 118 17.90 -11.32 -1.51
C SER A 118 18.16 -11.48 -0.01
N TYR A 119 19.16 -12.29 0.34
CA TYR A 119 19.37 -12.75 1.72
C TYR A 119 19.71 -11.66 2.74
N ALA A 120 20.47 -10.63 2.34
CA ALA A 120 20.78 -9.50 3.24
C ALA A 120 19.49 -8.76 3.67
N MET A 121 18.64 -8.45 2.69
CA MET A 121 17.34 -7.81 2.96
C MET A 121 16.42 -8.72 3.77
N ALA A 122 16.42 -10.03 3.48
CA ALA A 122 15.64 -11.01 4.26
C ALA A 122 16.06 -11.01 5.74
N ALA A 123 17.37 -10.97 6.01
CA ALA A 123 17.90 -10.94 7.38
C ALA A 123 17.48 -9.66 8.13
N ASP A 124 17.59 -8.49 7.49
CA ASP A 124 17.18 -7.22 8.09
C ASP A 124 15.68 -7.19 8.42
N ILE A 125 14.85 -7.68 7.49
CA ILE A 125 13.40 -7.75 7.67
C ILE A 125 13.04 -8.77 8.77
N ALA A 126 13.72 -9.92 8.83
CA ALA A 126 13.51 -10.91 9.87
C ALA A 126 13.89 -10.36 11.26
N ALA A 127 15.01 -9.64 11.37
CA ALA A 127 15.41 -8.98 12.61
C ALA A 127 14.34 -7.98 13.06
N LYS A 128 13.81 -7.18 12.14
CA LYS A 128 12.68 -6.28 12.41
C LYS A 128 11.44 -7.03 12.91
N SER A 129 11.08 -8.15 12.28
CA SER A 129 9.96 -8.98 12.75
C SER A 129 10.14 -9.44 14.20
N ASN A 130 11.35 -9.84 14.58
CA ASN A 130 11.65 -10.30 15.94
C ASN A 130 11.43 -9.20 16.98
N THR A 131 11.77 -7.94 16.67
CA THR A 131 11.52 -6.80 17.57
C THR A 131 10.03 -6.56 17.83
N MET A 132 9.15 -6.95 16.91
CA MET A 132 7.70 -6.76 17.07
C MET A 132 7.08 -7.86 17.93
N LEU A 133 7.62 -9.08 17.91
CA LEU A 133 7.20 -10.15 18.80
C LEU A 133 7.50 -9.80 20.25
N THR A 134 8.70 -9.29 20.53
CA THR A 134 9.09 -8.88 21.89
C THR A 134 8.29 -7.70 22.42
N ALA A 135 7.72 -6.88 21.53
CA ALA A 135 6.91 -5.73 21.92
C ALA A 135 5.44 -6.09 22.23
N ASP A 136 4.97 -7.27 21.83
CA ASP A 136 3.60 -7.73 22.09
C ASP A 136 3.48 -8.48 23.44
N ASP A 137 4.61 -8.91 24.01
CA ASP A 137 4.70 -9.69 25.26
C ASP A 137 4.84 -8.84 26.54
N THR A 138 5.01 -7.51 26.44
CA THR A 138 5.21 -6.59 27.58
C THR A 138 4.01 -5.67 27.82
#